data_AF-A0A0C3L4F5-F1
#
_entry.id   AF-A0A0C3L4F5-F1
#
_cell.length_a   1.000
_cell.length_b   1.000
_cell.length_c   1.000
_cell.angle_alpha   90.00
_cell.angle_beta   90.00
_cell.angle_gamma   90.00
#
_symmetry.space_group_name_H-M   'P 1'
#
loop_
_entity.id
_entity.type
_entity.pdbx_description
1 polymer ?
#
loop_
_entity_poly.entity_id
_entity_poly.type
_entity_poly.pdbx_seq_one_letter_code
_entity_poly.pdbx_strand_id
1 'polypeptide(L)'
;MRASLRRLANSVTSQPLKLQEASASLLPPLPLYRRILRSHKMLPPEMRLLGDDYVKSEFRRHRSTDNPLHIIGFLSEWKLYLDQLESAKGTEFRGKPLDPTLLESMSSEQLGQLYELMHATRDIWKTPEELGGESKSASGTKDGNGSQR
;
A
#
# COMPACT_ATOMS: atom_id res chain seq x y z
N MET A 1 28.25 -0.52 -7.30
CA MET A 1 27.27 -1.62 -7.15
C MET A 1 26.01 -1.03 -6.53
N ARG A 2 24.87 -1.03 -7.23
CA ARG A 2 23.62 -0.46 -6.71
C ARG A 2 22.98 -1.47 -5.76
N ALA A 3 22.89 -1.13 -4.47
CA ALA A 3 22.19 -1.93 -3.48
C ALA A 3 20.69 -1.86 -3.79
N SER A 4 20.12 -2.95 -4.29
CA SER A 4 18.67 -3.10 -4.43
C SER A 4 18.07 -3.34 -3.05
N LEU A 5 17.38 -2.35 -2.50
CA LEU A 5 16.58 -2.49 -1.30
C LEU A 5 15.51 -3.55 -1.58
N ARG A 6 15.66 -4.73 -0.97
CA ARG A 6 14.60 -5.74 -0.97
C ARG A 6 13.48 -5.18 -0.10
N ARG A 7 12.48 -4.57 -0.75
CA ARG A 7 11.21 -4.22 -0.10
C ARG A 7 10.57 -5.54 0.36
N LEU A 8 10.72 -5.84 1.64
CA LEU A 8 9.95 -6.88 2.31
C LEU A 8 8.68 -6.19 2.79
N ALA A 9 7.53 -6.60 2.27
CA ALA A 9 6.26 -6.18 2.84
C ALA A 9 6.11 -6.85 4.21
N ASN A 10 5.92 -6.05 5.26
CA ASN A 10 5.53 -6.56 6.57
C ASN A 10 4.05 -6.96 6.53
N SER A 11 3.74 -8.16 7.04
CA SER A 11 2.37 -8.63 7.30
C SER A 11 1.71 -7.70 8.32
N VAL A 12 0.50 -7.23 8.05
CA VAL A 12 -0.18 -6.20 8.86
C VAL A 12 -1.06 -6.82 9.95
N THR A 13 -1.22 -8.15 10.03
CA THR A 13 -2.07 -8.76 11.06
C THR A 13 -1.29 -9.27 12.28
N SER A 14 -1.63 -8.76 13.47
CA SER A 14 -1.13 -9.22 14.77
C SER A 14 -2.11 -10.18 15.49
N GLN A 15 -3.20 -10.60 14.84
CA GLN A 15 -4.17 -11.50 15.47
C GLN A 15 -3.73 -12.98 15.40
N PRO A 16 -3.71 -13.71 16.54
CA PRO A 16 -3.39 -15.14 16.54
C PRO A 16 -4.54 -15.94 15.92
N LEU A 17 -4.33 -16.45 14.71
CA LEU A 17 -5.29 -17.30 14.01
C LEU A 17 -5.26 -18.72 14.60
N LYS A 18 -6.40 -19.23 15.07
CA LYS A 18 -6.58 -20.67 15.30
C LYS A 18 -6.45 -21.40 13.96
N LEU A 19 -5.38 -22.17 13.85
CA LEU A 19 -4.86 -22.72 12.59
C LEU A 19 -5.88 -23.59 11.83
N GLN A 20 -6.70 -24.36 12.55
CA GLN A 20 -7.79 -25.17 11.98
C GLN A 20 -8.95 -24.32 11.43
N GLU A 21 -9.45 -23.34 12.19
CA GLU A 21 -10.53 -22.45 11.74
C GLU A 21 -10.09 -21.58 10.56
N ALA A 22 -8.87 -21.07 10.61
CA ALA A 22 -8.28 -20.33 9.50
C ALA A 22 -8.25 -21.21 8.25
N SER A 23 -7.68 -22.42 8.32
CA SER A 23 -7.58 -23.32 7.16
C SER A 23 -8.92 -23.68 6.51
N ALA A 24 -10.00 -23.78 7.29
CA ALA A 24 -11.35 -24.09 6.78
C ALA A 24 -11.96 -22.93 5.97
N SER A 25 -11.54 -21.69 6.24
CA SER A 25 -12.01 -20.49 5.53
C SER A 25 -11.15 -20.10 4.32
N LEU A 26 -9.96 -20.69 4.19
CA LEU A 26 -8.95 -20.26 3.22
C LEU A 26 -9.12 -20.94 1.86
N LEU A 27 -9.02 -20.13 0.81
CA LEU A 27 -8.95 -20.64 -0.55
C LEU A 27 -7.58 -21.27 -0.81
N PRO A 28 -7.50 -22.36 -1.60
CA PRO A 28 -6.21 -22.89 -2.03
C PRO A 28 -5.42 -21.85 -2.86
N PRO A 29 -4.08 -21.97 -2.94
CA PRO A 29 -3.23 -20.91 -3.51
C PRO A 29 -3.59 -20.51 -4.96
N LEU A 30 -3.82 -21.48 -5.85
CA LEU A 30 -4.13 -21.22 -7.25
C LEU A 30 -5.54 -20.59 -7.45
N PRO A 31 -6.61 -21.10 -6.82
CA PRO A 31 -7.90 -20.41 -6.77
C PRO A 31 -7.81 -18.97 -6.26
N LEU A 32 -7.11 -18.74 -5.15
CA LEU A 32 -6.95 -17.41 -4.54
C LEU A 32 -6.24 -16.45 -5.51
N TYR A 33 -5.10 -16.86 -6.04
CA TYR A 33 -4.32 -16.12 -7.04
C TYR A 33 -5.17 -15.70 -8.24
N ARG A 34 -5.90 -16.64 -8.86
CA ARG A 34 -6.74 -16.35 -10.02
C ARG A 34 -7.89 -15.41 -9.68
N ARG A 35 -8.45 -15.51 -8.48
CA ARG A 35 -9.57 -14.66 -8.05
C ARG A 35 -9.13 -13.23 -7.79
N ILE A 36 -7.96 -13.02 -7.17
CA ILE A 36 -7.33 -11.69 -7.01
C ILE A 36 -7.13 -11.02 -8.37
N LEU A 37 -6.50 -11.71 -9.33
CA LEU A 37 -6.28 -11.14 -10.68
C LEU A 37 -7.58 -10.85 -11.45
N ARG A 38 -8.68 -11.55 -11.13
CA ARG A 38 -9.99 -11.20 -11.69
C ARG A 38 -10.56 -9.94 -11.05
N SER A 39 -10.42 -9.79 -9.73
CA SER A 39 -10.88 -8.60 -9.00
C SER A 39 -10.12 -7.35 -9.43
N HIS A 40 -8.81 -7.47 -9.73
CA HIS A 40 -8.00 -6.37 -10.27
C HIS A 40 -8.52 -5.78 -11.58
N LYS A 41 -9.33 -6.52 -12.36
CA LYS A 41 -9.91 -6.00 -13.61
C LYS A 41 -10.82 -4.79 -13.39
N MET A 42 -11.31 -4.60 -12.17
CA MET A 42 -12.18 -3.47 -11.79
C MET A 42 -11.41 -2.29 -11.20
N LEU A 43 -10.08 -2.41 -11.02
CA LEU A 43 -9.25 -1.31 -10.54
C LEU A 43 -8.90 -0.34 -11.67
N PRO A 44 -8.60 0.93 -11.35
CA PRO A 44 -7.99 1.87 -12.29
C PRO A 44 -6.74 1.27 -12.96
N PRO A 45 -6.45 1.59 -14.23
CA PRO A 45 -5.39 0.95 -15.02
C PRO A 45 -4.02 0.94 -14.33
N GLU A 46 -3.63 2.05 -13.72
CA GLU A 46 -2.34 2.23 -13.06
C GLU A 46 -2.23 1.33 -11.82
N MET A 47 -3.30 1.27 -11.03
CA MET A 47 -3.38 0.41 -9.85
C MET A 47 -3.38 -1.07 -10.22
N ARG A 48 -4.10 -1.43 -11.29
CA ARG A 48 -4.15 -2.78 -11.81
C ARG A 48 -2.76 -3.25 -12.27
N LEU A 49 -2.04 -2.43 -13.02
CA LEU A 49 -0.71 -2.77 -13.53
C LEU A 49 0.25 -3.05 -12.37
N LEU A 50 0.33 -2.12 -11.41
CA LEU A 50 1.16 -2.26 -10.22
C LEU A 50 0.76 -3.50 -9.39
N GLY A 51 -0.54 -3.68 -9.17
CA GLY A 51 -1.08 -4.80 -8.38
C GLY A 51 -0.85 -6.16 -9.02
N ASP A 52 -1.10 -6.30 -10.33
CA ASP A 52 -0.90 -7.57 -11.06
C ASP A 52 0.55 -8.03 -10.99
N ASP A 53 1.50 -7.12 -11.17
CA ASP A 53 2.93 -7.43 -11.11
C ASP A 53 3.37 -7.82 -9.70
N TYR A 54 2.88 -7.09 -8.69
CA TYR A 54 3.16 -7.41 -7.29
C TYR A 54 2.62 -8.80 -6.91
N VAL A 55 1.34 -9.08 -7.17
CA VAL A 55 0.71 -10.39 -6.90
C VAL A 55 1.46 -11.53 -7.57
N LYS A 56 1.79 -11.38 -8.86
CA LYS A 56 2.56 -12.40 -9.60
C LYS A 56 3.92 -12.66 -8.96
N SER A 57 4.62 -11.60 -8.56
CA SER A 57 5.94 -11.71 -7.97
C SER A 57 5.90 -12.40 -6.61
N GLU A 58 4.93 -12.07 -5.77
CA GLU A 58 4.82 -12.62 -4.41
C GLU A 58 4.38 -14.08 -4.40
N PHE A 59 3.37 -14.44 -5.21
CA PHE A 59 2.98 -15.86 -5.35
C PHE A 59 4.10 -16.71 -5.95
N ARG A 60 4.92 -16.14 -6.85
CA ARG A 60 6.10 -16.83 -7.37
C ARG A 60 7.17 -17.01 -6.29
N ARG A 61 7.43 -15.97 -5.49
CA ARG A 61 8.42 -16.01 -4.41
C ARG A 61 8.06 -17.02 -3.32
N HIS A 62 6.77 -17.24 -3.09
CA HIS A 62 6.25 -18.18 -2.07
C HIS A 62 5.91 -19.58 -2.61
N ARG A 63 6.30 -19.91 -3.85
CA ARG A 63 5.95 -21.19 -4.49
C ARG A 63 6.55 -22.41 -3.80
N SER A 64 7.72 -22.26 -3.18
CA SER A 64 8.47 -23.33 -2.52
C SER A 64 8.50 -23.16 -1.00
N THR A 65 7.52 -22.45 -0.43
CA THR A 65 7.39 -22.33 1.03
C THR A 65 6.72 -23.58 1.56
N ASP A 66 7.43 -24.32 2.42
CA ASP A 66 6.93 -25.58 2.98
C ASP A 66 6.40 -25.46 4.42
N ASN A 67 6.79 -24.39 5.14
CA ASN A 67 6.33 -24.17 6.52
C ASN A 67 4.81 -23.89 6.55
N PRO A 68 3.99 -24.77 7.15
CA PRO A 68 2.52 -24.63 7.15
C PRO A 68 2.04 -23.32 7.76
N LEU A 69 2.71 -22.81 8.82
CA LEU A 69 2.37 -21.54 9.44
C LEU A 69 2.56 -20.37 8.48
N HIS A 70 3.66 -20.38 7.71
CA HIS A 70 3.93 -19.33 6.74
C HIS A 70 2.95 -19.40 5.56
N ILE A 71 2.59 -20.61 5.10
CA ILE A 71 1.58 -20.79 4.05
C ILE A 71 0.24 -20.24 4.53
N ILE A 72 -0.19 -20.56 5.75
CA ILE A 72 -1.46 -20.10 6.31
C ILE A 72 -1.47 -18.58 6.52
N GLY A 73 -0.38 -18.00 7.03
CA GLY A 73 -0.24 -16.55 7.17
C GLY A 73 -0.35 -15.86 5.80
N PHE A 74 0.40 -16.36 4.81
CA PHE A 74 0.37 -15.86 3.45
C PHE A 74 -1.05 -15.91 2.86
N LEU A 75 -1.72 -17.07 2.89
CA LEU A 75 -3.06 -17.22 2.34
C LEU A 75 -4.10 -16.36 3.07
N SER A 76 -3.97 -16.20 4.40
CA SER A 76 -4.85 -15.36 5.21
C SER A 76 -4.79 -13.90 4.80
N GLU A 77 -3.59 -13.34 4.67
CA GLU A 77 -3.40 -11.94 4.26
C GLU A 77 -3.92 -11.69 2.84
N TRP A 78 -3.64 -12.62 1.90
CA TRP A 78 -4.15 -12.51 0.54
C TRP A 78 -5.66 -12.68 0.44
N LYS A 79 -6.27 -13.49 1.30
CA LYS A 79 -7.73 -13.61 1.41
C LYS A 79 -8.34 -12.32 1.95
N LEU A 80 -7.76 -11.73 3.00
CA LEU A 80 -8.18 -10.44 3.54
C LEU A 80 -8.10 -9.33 2.47
N TYR A 81 -7.02 -9.31 1.69
CA TYR A 81 -6.87 -8.38 0.57
C TYR A 81 -7.95 -8.59 -0.50
N LEU A 82 -8.20 -9.85 -0.88
CA LEU A 82 -9.27 -10.19 -1.84
C LEU A 82 -10.65 -9.71 -1.36
N ASP A 83 -10.96 -9.92 -0.08
CA ASP A 83 -12.25 -9.51 0.49
C ASP A 83 -12.43 -8.00 0.45
N GLN A 84 -11.35 -7.24 0.66
CA GLN A 84 -11.36 -5.79 0.52
C GLN A 84 -11.62 -5.36 -0.94
N LEU A 85 -10.96 -6.00 -1.91
CA LEU A 85 -11.22 -5.75 -3.33
C LEU A 85 -12.66 -6.07 -3.73
N GLU A 86 -13.22 -7.17 -3.24
CA GLU A 86 -14.59 -7.57 -3.56
C GLU A 86 -15.62 -6.68 -2.86
N SER A 87 -15.33 -6.18 -1.65
CA SER A 87 -16.20 -5.23 -0.94
C SER A 87 -16.27 -3.85 -1.61
N ALA A 88 -15.19 -3.43 -2.28
CA ALA A 88 -15.12 -2.17 -3.03
C ALA A 88 -15.69 -2.28 -4.46
N LYS A 89 -16.22 -3.45 -4.84
CA LYS A 89 -16.69 -3.68 -6.20
C LYS A 89 -17.93 -2.84 -6.48
N GLY A 90 -17.83 -1.92 -7.43
CA GLY A 90 -18.92 -1.04 -7.85
C GLY A 90 -18.87 0.37 -7.24
N THR A 91 -17.89 0.65 -6.38
CA THR A 91 -17.56 2.01 -5.92
C THR A 91 -16.21 2.44 -6.50
N GLU A 92 -15.94 3.75 -6.56
CA GLU A 92 -14.58 4.21 -6.84
C GLU A 92 -13.64 3.64 -5.78
N PHE A 93 -12.63 2.89 -6.21
CA PHE A 93 -11.64 2.35 -5.28
C PHE A 93 -10.89 3.52 -4.62
N ARG A 94 -11.14 3.73 -3.33
CA ARG A 94 -10.36 4.63 -2.49
C ARG A 94 -9.62 3.80 -1.44
N GLY A 95 -8.35 4.14 -1.24
CA GLY A 95 -7.56 3.54 -0.17
C GLY A 95 -8.16 3.81 1.21
N LYS A 96 -7.68 3.10 2.22
CA LYS A 96 -8.03 3.35 3.63
C LYS A 96 -6.98 4.24 4.27
N PRO A 97 -7.36 5.11 5.23
CA PRO A 97 -6.39 5.76 6.10
C PRO A 97 -5.49 4.72 6.75
N LEU A 98 -4.21 5.06 6.92
CA LEU A 98 -3.25 4.19 7.59
C LEU A 98 -3.58 4.12 9.09
N ASP A 99 -3.54 2.92 9.65
CA ASP A 99 -3.78 2.70 11.08
C ASP A 99 -2.68 3.40 11.91
N PRO A 100 -3.04 4.29 12.86
CA PRO A 100 -2.08 4.95 13.75
C PRO A 100 -1.22 3.95 14.55
N THR A 101 -1.79 2.83 14.96
CA THR A 101 -1.05 1.81 15.73
C THR A 101 0.01 1.12 14.88
N LEU A 102 -0.25 0.97 13.58
CA LEU A 102 0.74 0.44 12.64
C LEU A 102 1.91 1.40 12.48
N LEU A 103 1.65 2.71 12.42
CA LEU A 103 2.70 3.74 12.35
C LEU A 103 3.62 3.69 13.57
N GLU A 104 3.07 3.50 14.77
CA GLU A 104 3.86 3.37 16.01
C GLU A 104 4.77 2.13 16.00
N SER A 105 4.36 1.06 15.31
CA SER A 105 5.13 -0.17 15.20
C SER A 105 6.23 -0.15 14.13
N MET A 106 6.26 0.88 13.28
CA MET A 106 7.26 0.98 12.20
C MET A 106 8.63 1.38 12.72
N SER A 107 9.69 0.86 12.08
CA SER A 107 11.05 1.32 12.37
C SER A 107 11.25 2.77 11.92
N SER A 108 12.27 3.43 12.47
CA SER A 108 12.64 4.80 12.05
C SER A 108 12.96 4.90 10.55
N GLU A 109 13.59 3.87 9.98
CA GLU A 109 13.84 3.79 8.54
C GLU A 109 12.54 3.67 7.73
N GLN A 110 11.61 2.83 8.17
CA GLN A 110 10.32 2.65 7.51
C GLN A 110 9.48 3.94 7.54
N LEU A 111 9.47 4.65 8.68
CA LEU A 111 8.82 5.95 8.81
C LEU A 111 9.47 6.99 7.89
N GLY A 112 10.80 7.01 7.80
CA GLY A 112 11.54 7.87 6.87
C GLY A 112 11.14 7.62 5.42
N GLN A 113 11.12 6.36 4.98
CA GLN A 113 10.71 5.99 3.62
C GLN A 113 9.25 6.37 3.32
N LEU A 114 8.35 6.20 4.30
CA LEU A 114 6.95 6.58 4.14
C LEU A 114 6.80 8.10 4.02
N TYR A 115 7.58 8.86 4.80
CA TYR A 115 7.60 10.32 4.75
C TYR A 115 8.13 10.84 3.41
N GLU A 116 9.22 10.25 2.90
CA GLU A 116 9.76 10.58 1.57
C GLU A 116 8.73 10.31 0.47
N LEU A 117 8.03 9.17 0.53
CA LEU A 117 6.98 8.82 -0.42
C LEU A 117 5.82 9.82 -0.37
N MET A 118 5.38 10.21 0.83
CA MET A 118 4.32 11.20 1.02
C MET A 118 4.71 12.55 0.36
N HIS A 119 5.94 13.01 0.56
CA HIS A 119 6.40 14.26 -0.05
C HIS A 119 6.55 14.17 -1.56
N ALA A 120 7.14 13.08 -2.07
CA ALA A 120 7.33 12.88 -3.50
C ALA A 120 6.01 12.82 -4.30
N THR A 121 4.90 12.49 -3.62
CA THR A 121 3.58 12.34 -4.25
C THR A 121 2.61 13.48 -3.96
N ARG A 122 3.03 14.49 -3.18
CA ARG A 122 2.17 15.60 -2.71
C ARG A 122 1.56 16.42 -3.83
N ASP A 123 2.29 16.62 -4.91
CA ASP A 123 1.86 17.49 -6.01
C ASP A 123 1.21 16.72 -7.18
N ILE A 124 1.18 15.38 -7.12
CA ILE A 124 0.61 14.53 -8.18
C ILE A 124 -0.92 14.66 -8.25
N TRP A 125 -1.56 14.93 -7.11
CA TRP A 125 -3.02 14.95 -6.98
C TRP A 125 -3.62 16.36 -6.96
N LYS A 126 -2.78 17.40 -7.01
CA LYS A 126 -3.26 18.79 -7.05
C LYS A 126 -3.77 19.12 -8.44
N THR A 127 -4.94 19.72 -8.52
CA THR A 127 -5.44 20.29 -9.78
C THR A 127 -4.58 21.51 -10.19
N PRO A 128 -4.53 21.87 -11.49
CA PRO A 128 -3.79 23.05 -11.94
C PRO A 128 -4.16 24.35 -11.22
N GLU A 129 -5.40 24.45 -10.75
CA GLU A 129 -5.93 25.60 -9.99
C GLU A 129 -5.35 25.66 -8.57
N GLU A 130 -5.21 24.52 -7.89
CA GLU A 130 -4.63 24.42 -6.54
C GLU A 130 -3.12 24.70 -6.54
N LEU A 131 -2.41 24.33 -7.60
CA LEU A 131 -0.99 24.65 -7.79
C LEU A 131 -0.76 26.17 -7.99
N GLY A 132 -1.70 26.85 -8.66
CA GLY A 132 -1.66 28.30 -8.85
C GLY A 132 -1.83 29.10 -7.55
N GLY A 133 -2.56 28.56 -6.56
CA GLY A 133 -2.83 29.22 -5.29
C GLY A 133 -1.62 29.34 -4.36
N GLU A 134 -0.78 28.30 -4.28
CA GLU A 134 0.42 28.30 -3.41
C GLU A 134 1.56 29.17 -3.95
N SER A 135 1.66 29.35 -5.28
CA SER A 135 2.67 30.25 -5.87
C SER A 135 2.45 31.73 -5.50
N LYS A 136 1.20 32.14 -5.24
CA LYS A 136 0.85 33.51 -4.82
C LYS A 136 1.04 33.77 -3.33
N SER A 137 0.94 32.74 -2.47
CA SER A 137 1.19 32.89 -1.03
C SER A 137 2.68 32.86 -0.69
N ALA A 138 3.51 32.17 -1.49
CA ALA A 138 4.96 32.15 -1.31
C ALA A 138 5.66 33.45 -1.80
N SER A 139 5.03 34.26 -2.65
CA SER A 139 5.58 35.54 -3.14
C SER A 139 5.24 36.75 -2.25
N GLY A 140 4.54 36.57 -1.12
CA GLY A 140 4.00 37.65 -0.29
C GLY A 140 4.86 38.11 0.89
N THR A 141 6.11 37.66 1.05
CA THR A 141 6.97 38.08 2.16
C THR A 141 8.32 38.55 1.65
N LYS A 142 8.34 39.70 0.97
CA LYS A 142 9.60 40.41 0.68
C LYS A 142 9.47 41.92 0.52
N ASP A 143 8.63 42.56 1.33
CA ASP A 143 8.73 44.01 1.59
C ASP A 143 8.79 44.13 3.11
N GLY A 144 9.84 44.61 3.77
CA GLY A 144 10.70 45.73 3.44
C GLY A 144 10.71 46.60 4.68
N ASN A 145 11.72 46.48 5.54
CA ASN A 145 11.99 47.54 6.51
C ASN A 145 13.49 47.71 6.68
N GLY A 146 14.06 48.44 5.73
CA GLY A 146 15.28 49.18 5.92
C GLY A 146 14.93 50.66 6.11
N SER A 147 15.55 51.25 7.13
CA SER A 147 15.99 52.65 7.21
C SER A 147 15.10 53.71 7.88
N GLN A 148 15.71 54.28 8.93
CA GLN A 148 15.63 55.67 9.47
C GLN A 148 14.37 56.02 10.29
N ARG A 149 14.46 56.58 11.50
CA ARG A 149 15.44 57.51 12.10
C ARG A 149 15.68 57.23 13.58
#